data_AF-A0A4T0WVY4-F1
#
_entry.id   AF-A0A4T0WVY4-F1
#
_cell.length_a   1.000
_cell.length_b   1.000
_cell.length_c   1.000
_cell.angle_alpha   90.00
_cell.angle_beta   90.00
_cell.angle_gamma   90.00
#
_symmetry.space_group_name_H-M   'P 1'
#
loop_
_entity.id
_entity.type
_entity.pdbx_description
1 polymer ?
#
loop_
_entity_poly.entity_id
_entity_poly.type
_entity_poly.pdbx_seq_one_letter_code
_entity_poly.pdbx_strand_id
1 'polypeptide(L)'
;MSHRKYEEPRHGSLGFLPRKRAAKQRGRCKSFPKDDKSKPVALTAFLGYKAGMTTIVRDLDRPGSKMHKREVVEAATVVDTPELVVVGVVGYVETPRGLRSLTTVWAEHLSEEIKRRFYKNWYKSKKRAFQKYSQKYAKAGEIDTELARITKYCSTVRVLVHTQIRKTPLTQKKAHLAEIQLNGGSIADKVQWAKEHFEKTVSVDSVFEQNEMIDAIAVTKGHGFEGVTHRWGTKKLPRKTHRGSRKVACIGAWHPAHVSWSVARAGQRGYHHRTSINHKVYRVGKAGDESSGATDFDRTKKTITPMGGFVKYGEVKNDFILLKGSIPGPVKRVITLRKSLYGPKDRRALEQVNLKWIDTASKFGKGRFQTPAEKHAFLGTLKKDLN
;
A
#
# COMPACT_ATOMS: atom_id res chain seq x y z
N MET A 1 -38.56 -25.86 -19.72
CA MET A 1 -37.75 -24.84 -19.01
C MET A 1 -37.73 -23.58 -19.86
N SER A 2 -37.98 -22.40 -19.29
CA SER A 2 -37.91 -21.13 -20.03
C SER A 2 -36.51 -20.54 -19.92
N HIS A 3 -35.95 -20.09 -21.05
CA HIS A 3 -34.68 -19.38 -21.08
C HIS A 3 -34.87 -17.93 -20.62
N ARG A 4 -33.79 -17.28 -20.19
CA ARG A 4 -33.85 -15.86 -19.80
C ARG A 4 -34.17 -15.01 -21.04
N LYS A 5 -35.28 -14.27 -21.00
CA LYS A 5 -35.81 -13.49 -22.15
C LYS A 5 -34.80 -12.49 -22.74
N TYR A 6 -34.02 -11.81 -21.91
CA TYR A 6 -32.97 -10.89 -22.34
C TYR A 6 -31.68 -11.17 -21.56
N GLU A 7 -30.61 -11.47 -22.28
CA GLU A 7 -29.31 -11.76 -21.69
C GLU A 7 -28.68 -10.50 -21.09
N GLU A 8 -28.07 -10.66 -19.92
CA GLU A 8 -27.26 -9.61 -19.30
C GLU A 8 -26.07 -10.26 -18.60
N PRO A 9 -24.95 -9.53 -18.46
CA PRO A 9 -23.82 -10.01 -17.69
C PRO A 9 -24.20 -10.27 -16.23
N ARG A 10 -23.44 -11.16 -15.59
CA ARG A 10 -23.60 -11.44 -14.16
C ARG A 10 -23.34 -10.19 -13.31
N HIS A 11 -24.14 -10.00 -12.27
CA HIS A 11 -23.85 -9.03 -11.22
C HIS A 11 -22.68 -9.48 -10.33
N GLY A 12 -21.50 -8.95 -10.64
CA GLY A 12 -20.29 -9.11 -9.84
C GLY A 12 -19.45 -10.34 -10.20
N SER A 13 -18.13 -10.21 -10.01
CA SER A 13 -17.18 -11.28 -10.29
C SER A 13 -17.12 -12.31 -9.16
N LEU A 14 -17.19 -13.59 -9.54
CA LEU A 14 -17.10 -14.73 -8.62
C LEU A 14 -15.67 -14.96 -8.09
N GLY A 15 -14.64 -14.47 -8.79
CA GLY A 15 -13.24 -14.58 -8.36
C GLY A 15 -12.91 -13.82 -7.07
N PHE A 16 -13.83 -12.98 -6.59
CA PHE A 16 -13.71 -12.26 -5.32
C PHE A 16 -14.57 -12.85 -4.19
N LEU A 17 -15.11 -14.05 -4.36
CA LEU A 17 -15.77 -14.82 -3.32
C LEU A 17 -14.77 -15.64 -2.48
N PRO A 18 -15.12 -15.95 -1.21
CA PRO A 18 -16.24 -15.40 -0.46
C PRO A 18 -16.02 -13.92 -0.09
N ARG A 19 -17.08 -13.10 -0.19
CA ARG A 19 -17.04 -11.68 0.18
C ARG A 19 -17.17 -11.49 1.70
N LYS A 20 -16.12 -11.88 2.43
CA LYS A 20 -15.97 -11.74 3.88
C LYS A 20 -14.91 -10.71 4.27
N ARG A 21 -14.85 -10.36 5.56
CA ARG A 21 -13.80 -9.49 6.10
C ARG A 21 -12.43 -10.16 5.95
N ALA A 22 -11.41 -9.37 5.60
CA ALA A 22 -10.03 -9.81 5.64
C ALA A 22 -9.63 -10.13 7.09
N ALA A 23 -8.90 -11.24 7.28
CA ALA A 23 -8.43 -11.65 8.61
C ALA A 23 -7.30 -10.77 9.17
N LYS A 24 -6.55 -10.11 8.28
CA LYS A 24 -5.43 -9.22 8.63
C LYS A 24 -5.67 -7.84 8.04
N GLN A 25 -5.29 -6.80 8.77
CA GLN A 25 -5.45 -5.41 8.35
C GLN A 25 -4.43 -4.97 7.30
N ARG A 26 -3.20 -5.51 7.36
CA ARG A 26 -2.16 -5.24 6.37
C ARG A 26 -2.40 -6.03 5.09
N GLY A 27 -2.13 -5.43 3.95
CA GLY A 27 -1.96 -6.15 2.68
C GLY A 27 -0.94 -7.28 2.82
N ARG A 28 -1.34 -8.53 2.56
CA ARG A 28 -0.39 -9.64 2.40
C ARG A 28 0.01 -9.72 0.94
N CYS A 29 1.31 -9.62 0.65
CA CYS A 29 1.86 -10.04 -0.62
C CYS A 29 1.75 -11.58 -0.70
N LYS A 30 0.97 -12.09 -1.65
CA LYS A 30 0.80 -13.54 -1.85
C LYS A 30 1.81 -14.13 -2.84
N SER A 31 2.31 -13.29 -3.74
CA SER A 31 3.27 -13.62 -4.78
C SER A 31 4.18 -12.42 -4.93
N PHE A 32 5.49 -12.63 -4.92
CA PHE A 32 6.48 -11.61 -5.24
C PHE A 32 6.80 -11.65 -6.74
N PRO A 33 7.40 -10.59 -7.31
CA PRO A 33 7.89 -10.62 -8.68
C PRO A 33 8.81 -11.82 -8.91
N LYS A 34 8.84 -12.32 -10.15
CA LYS A 34 9.77 -13.38 -10.52
C LYS A 34 11.21 -12.91 -10.24
N ASP A 35 12.01 -13.82 -9.71
CA ASP A 35 13.40 -13.57 -9.40
C ASP A 35 14.26 -13.61 -10.66
N ASP A 36 15.22 -12.72 -10.74
CA ASP A 36 16.13 -12.56 -11.87
C ASP A 36 17.55 -12.41 -11.31
N LYS A 37 18.32 -13.51 -11.35
CA LYS A 37 19.63 -13.61 -10.69
C LYS A 37 20.69 -12.71 -11.32
N SER A 38 20.50 -12.22 -12.55
CA SER A 38 21.48 -11.33 -13.19
C SER A 38 21.45 -9.90 -12.65
N LYS A 39 20.39 -9.52 -11.92
CA LYS A 39 20.22 -8.19 -11.34
C LYS A 39 20.86 -8.11 -9.95
N PRO A 40 21.25 -6.91 -9.49
CA PRO A 40 21.69 -6.72 -8.11
C PRO A 40 20.58 -7.08 -7.12
N VAL A 41 20.97 -7.49 -5.92
CA VAL A 41 20.04 -7.84 -4.85
C VAL A 41 19.24 -6.60 -4.46
N ALA A 42 17.90 -6.70 -4.52
CA ALA A 42 17.00 -5.60 -4.19
C ALA A 42 15.72 -6.08 -3.50
N LEU A 43 15.11 -5.17 -2.74
CA LEU A 43 13.77 -5.38 -2.18
C LEU A 43 12.70 -5.33 -3.27
N THR A 44 11.67 -6.14 -3.09
CA THR A 44 10.55 -6.27 -4.04
C THR A 44 9.28 -5.54 -3.61
N ALA A 45 9.25 -5.00 -2.40
CA ALA A 45 8.09 -4.34 -1.82
C ALA A 45 8.52 -3.30 -0.77
N PHE A 46 7.56 -2.49 -0.34
CA PHE A 46 7.69 -1.52 0.73
C PHE A 46 6.36 -1.36 1.48
N LEU A 47 6.38 -0.71 2.64
CA LEU A 47 5.19 -0.41 3.44
C LEU A 47 5.05 1.10 3.61
N GLY A 48 3.86 1.62 3.35
CA GLY A 48 3.54 3.03 3.59
C GLY A 48 2.14 3.19 4.17
N TYR A 49 1.74 4.42 4.42
CA TYR A 49 0.44 4.79 4.98
C TYR A 49 -0.27 5.74 4.04
N LYS A 50 -1.52 5.44 3.68
CA LYS A 50 -2.31 6.33 2.82
C LYS A 50 -2.56 7.65 3.54
N ALA A 51 -1.95 8.73 3.08
CA ALA A 51 -2.06 10.06 3.69
C ALA A 51 -3.30 10.81 3.17
N GLY A 52 -3.49 10.82 1.86
CA GLY A 52 -4.62 11.52 1.25
C GLY A 52 -4.57 11.48 -0.27
N MET A 53 -5.39 12.30 -0.91
CA MET A 53 -5.39 12.44 -2.36
C MET A 53 -5.28 13.91 -2.73
N THR A 54 -4.67 14.16 -3.87
CA THR A 54 -4.60 15.47 -4.49
C THR A 54 -4.78 15.36 -6.00
N THR A 55 -4.73 16.47 -6.70
CA THR A 55 -4.76 16.57 -8.16
C THR A 55 -3.43 17.08 -8.66
N ILE A 56 -3.04 16.60 -9.83
CA ILE A 56 -1.82 17.01 -10.52
C ILE A 56 -2.16 17.47 -11.93
N VAL A 57 -1.36 18.37 -12.48
CA VAL A 57 -1.30 18.68 -13.91
C VAL A 57 0.01 18.12 -14.45
N ARG A 58 -0.06 17.52 -15.63
CA ARG A 58 1.11 17.03 -16.36
C ARG A 58 0.88 17.13 -17.86
N ASP A 59 1.96 17.17 -18.62
CA ASP A 59 1.87 16.95 -20.06
C ASP A 59 1.70 15.47 -20.36
N LEU A 60 0.77 15.16 -21.28
CA LEU A 60 0.58 13.81 -21.77
C LEU A 60 1.43 13.59 -23.03
N ASP A 61 2.53 12.87 -22.91
CA ASP A 61 3.34 12.45 -24.04
C ASP A 61 3.01 11.01 -24.45
N ARG A 62 1.91 10.88 -25.21
CA ARG A 62 1.50 9.59 -25.78
C ARG A 62 1.05 9.72 -27.24
N PRO A 63 1.94 9.47 -28.22
CA PRO A 63 1.57 9.47 -29.63
C PRO A 63 0.38 8.56 -29.92
N GLY A 64 -0.62 9.10 -30.64
CA GLY A 64 -1.90 8.45 -30.94
C GLY A 64 -3.03 8.75 -29.94
N SER A 65 -2.75 9.42 -28.81
CA SER A 65 -3.79 9.95 -27.92
C SER A 65 -4.35 11.27 -28.46
N LYS A 66 -5.67 11.50 -28.37
CA LYS A 66 -6.28 12.82 -28.64
C LYS A 66 -5.71 13.94 -27.74
N MET A 67 -5.18 13.55 -26.58
CA MET A 67 -4.60 14.46 -25.60
C MET A 67 -3.05 14.52 -25.68
N HIS A 68 -2.43 13.95 -26.73
CA HIS A 68 -0.98 14.01 -26.90
C HIS A 68 -0.51 15.48 -26.96
N LYS A 69 0.57 15.80 -26.24
CA LYS A 69 1.12 17.15 -26.07
C LYS A 69 0.12 18.17 -25.50
N ARG A 70 -0.88 17.70 -24.76
CA ARG A 70 -1.81 18.54 -24.00
C ARG A 70 -1.63 18.30 -22.51
N GLU A 71 -1.95 19.33 -21.75
CA GLU A 71 -2.03 19.25 -20.30
C GLU A 71 -3.25 18.43 -19.89
N VAL A 72 -3.04 17.52 -18.94
CA VAL A 72 -4.10 16.71 -18.35
C VAL A 72 -4.08 16.85 -16.84
N VAL A 73 -5.28 16.95 -16.26
CA VAL A 73 -5.48 16.90 -14.81
C VAL A 73 -5.80 15.47 -14.40
N GLU A 74 -5.04 14.93 -13.45
CA GLU A 74 -5.27 13.59 -12.94
C GLU A 74 -5.32 13.58 -11.41
N ALA A 75 -6.17 12.71 -10.86
CA ALA A 75 -6.17 12.45 -9.42
C ALA A 75 -4.94 11.61 -9.05
N ALA A 76 -4.34 11.91 -7.91
CA ALA A 76 -3.21 11.19 -7.36
C ALA A 76 -3.39 10.90 -5.86
N THR A 77 -2.84 9.79 -5.39
CA THR A 77 -2.82 9.42 -3.97
C THR A 77 -1.42 9.62 -3.41
N VAL A 78 -1.34 10.31 -2.27
CA VAL A 78 -0.10 10.44 -1.49
C VAL A 78 -0.03 9.31 -0.46
N VAL A 79 1.09 8.60 -0.45
CA VAL A 79 1.42 7.56 0.53
C VAL A 79 2.65 8.00 1.30
N ASP A 80 2.49 8.25 2.59
CA ASP A 80 3.59 8.54 3.52
C ASP A 80 4.37 7.26 3.79
N THR A 81 5.67 7.26 3.49
CA THR A 81 6.55 6.10 3.48
C THR A 81 7.75 6.36 4.40
N PRO A 82 7.56 6.32 5.73
CA PRO A 82 8.68 6.34 6.65
C PRO A 82 9.60 5.15 6.35
N GLU A 83 10.90 5.34 6.58
CA GLU A 83 11.91 4.29 6.36
C GLU A 83 11.54 3.00 7.10
N LEU A 84 11.90 1.87 6.48
CA LEU A 84 11.74 0.55 7.09
C LEU A 84 13.04 0.13 7.73
N VAL A 85 12.96 -0.50 8.90
CA VAL A 85 14.14 -1.11 9.55
C VAL A 85 14.15 -2.58 9.23
N VAL A 86 15.27 -3.08 8.71
CA VAL A 86 15.49 -4.52 8.51
C VAL A 86 15.92 -5.14 9.85
N VAL A 87 15.23 -6.18 10.29
CA VAL A 87 15.41 -6.77 11.63
C VAL A 87 15.62 -8.27 11.63
N GLY A 88 15.72 -8.88 10.45
CA GLY A 88 15.96 -10.30 10.33
C GLY A 88 15.84 -10.81 8.92
N VAL A 89 16.10 -12.09 8.74
CA VAL A 89 16.00 -12.81 7.48
C VAL A 89 15.36 -14.18 7.70
N VAL A 90 14.56 -14.62 6.75
CA VAL A 90 13.90 -15.92 6.71
C VAL A 90 14.33 -16.64 5.44
N GLY A 91 14.93 -17.81 5.63
CA GLY A 91 15.22 -18.74 4.55
C GLY A 91 14.05 -19.68 4.30
N TYR A 92 13.70 -19.88 3.03
CA TYR A 92 12.67 -20.82 2.60
C TYR A 92 13.29 -21.93 1.74
N VAL A 93 13.00 -23.17 2.08
CA VAL A 93 13.33 -24.36 1.30
C VAL A 93 12.15 -24.73 0.42
N GLU A 94 12.44 -25.14 -0.81
CA GLU A 94 11.44 -25.71 -1.71
C GLU A 94 11.25 -27.19 -1.37
N THR A 95 9.99 -27.56 -1.13
CA THR A 95 9.61 -28.95 -0.86
C THR A 95 8.55 -29.37 -1.87
N PRO A 96 8.29 -30.68 -2.06
CA PRO A 96 7.20 -31.13 -2.92
C PRO A 96 5.81 -30.58 -2.55
N ARG A 97 5.64 -30.08 -1.31
CA ARG A 97 4.39 -29.45 -0.81
C ARG A 97 4.39 -27.92 -0.92
N GLY A 98 5.43 -27.33 -1.52
CA GLY A 98 5.65 -25.89 -1.64
C GLY A 98 6.75 -25.36 -0.72
N LEU A 99 6.83 -24.03 -0.60
CA LEU A 99 7.85 -23.36 0.21
C LEU A 99 7.61 -23.55 1.71
N ARG A 100 8.64 -23.96 2.44
CA ARG A 100 8.64 -24.09 3.90
C ARG A 100 9.73 -23.21 4.51
N SER A 101 9.40 -22.46 5.55
CA SER A 101 10.42 -21.69 6.29
C SER A 101 11.40 -22.66 6.97
N LEU A 102 12.68 -22.51 6.68
CA LEU A 102 13.75 -23.33 7.24
C LEU A 102 14.28 -22.72 8.53
N THR A 103 14.69 -21.45 8.47
CA THR A 103 15.33 -20.73 9.59
C THR A 103 14.96 -19.26 9.53
N THR A 104 14.80 -18.65 10.69
CA THR A 104 14.59 -17.21 10.85
C THR A 104 15.66 -16.66 11.77
N VAL A 105 16.52 -15.81 11.23
CA VAL A 105 17.56 -15.10 11.97
C VAL A 105 17.06 -13.69 12.22
N TRP A 106 17.09 -13.24 13.47
CA TRP A 106 16.79 -11.86 13.85
C TRP A 106 18.07 -11.09 14.14
N ALA A 107 18.02 -9.77 13.96
CA ALA A 107 19.06 -8.83 14.39
C ALA A 107 19.23 -8.82 15.92
N GLU A 108 20.32 -8.24 16.41
CA GLU A 108 20.68 -8.23 17.83
C GLU A 108 19.80 -7.26 18.62
N HIS A 109 19.72 -6.02 18.17
CA HIS A 109 19.02 -4.94 18.84
C HIS A 109 17.70 -4.62 18.13
N LEU A 110 16.60 -5.12 18.71
CA LEU A 110 15.26 -4.80 18.23
C LEU A 110 14.65 -3.61 18.97
N SER A 111 14.15 -2.65 18.21
CA SER A 111 13.45 -1.46 18.72
C SER A 111 12.17 -1.81 19.50
N GLU A 112 11.76 -0.90 20.39
CA GLU A 112 10.54 -1.06 21.18
C GLU A 112 9.28 -1.19 20.28
N GLU A 113 9.25 -0.49 19.15
CA GLU A 113 8.10 -0.45 18.25
C GLU A 113 7.76 -1.83 17.67
N ILE A 114 8.78 -2.61 17.31
CA ILE A 114 8.59 -3.98 16.84
C ILE A 114 8.37 -4.95 18.00
N LYS A 115 9.03 -4.78 19.15
CA LYS A 115 8.75 -5.61 20.33
C LYS A 115 7.26 -5.53 20.72
N ARG A 116 6.62 -4.37 20.56
CA ARG A 116 5.15 -4.22 20.72
C ARG A 116 4.33 -5.13 19.80
N ARG A 117 4.86 -5.58 18.65
CA ARG A 117 4.20 -6.53 17.73
C ARG A 117 3.80 -7.83 18.44
N PHE A 118 4.65 -8.29 19.35
CA PHE A 118 4.53 -9.55 20.09
C PHE A 118 3.63 -9.47 21.34
N TYR A 119 3.15 -8.28 21.69
CA TYR A 119 2.26 -8.09 22.84
C TYR A 119 0.89 -7.56 22.40
N LYS A 120 -0.16 -8.03 23.08
CA LYS A 120 -1.49 -7.37 23.00
C LYS A 120 -1.50 -6.10 23.84
N ASN A 121 -1.05 -6.20 25.10
CA ASN A 121 -0.91 -5.06 26.01
C ASN A 121 0.56 -4.89 26.40
N TRP A 122 1.19 -3.84 25.89
CA TRP A 122 2.60 -3.55 26.15
C TRP A 122 2.85 -3.11 27.61
N TYR A 123 1.98 -2.26 28.15
CA TYR A 123 2.17 -1.62 29.46
C TYR A 123 2.01 -2.58 30.63
N LYS A 124 1.16 -3.61 30.49
CA LYS A 124 1.00 -4.67 31.50
C LYS A 124 2.01 -5.82 31.36
N SER A 125 2.87 -5.80 30.34
CA SER A 125 3.82 -6.88 30.08
C SER A 125 5.16 -6.62 30.76
N LYS A 126 5.88 -7.70 31.10
CA LYS A 126 7.29 -7.63 31.54
C LYS A 126 8.28 -7.32 30.40
N LYS A 127 7.80 -7.12 29.17
CA LYS A 127 8.57 -6.72 27.98
C LYS A 127 9.80 -7.61 27.66
N ARG A 128 9.70 -8.92 27.92
CA ARG A 128 10.80 -9.90 27.78
C ARG A 128 11.09 -10.43 26.37
N ALA A 129 10.41 -9.94 25.33
CA ALA A 129 10.59 -10.42 23.96
C ALA A 129 12.04 -10.16 23.49
N PHE A 130 12.67 -11.19 22.94
CA PHE A 130 14.04 -11.20 22.41
C PHE A 130 15.17 -11.02 23.45
N GLN A 131 14.90 -10.97 24.75
CA GLN A 131 15.96 -10.85 25.78
C GLN A 131 16.97 -12.02 25.75
N LYS A 132 16.48 -13.25 25.63
CA LYS A 132 17.35 -14.43 25.49
C LYS A 132 17.98 -14.54 24.10
N TYR A 133 17.32 -13.96 23.09
CA TYR A 133 17.79 -14.05 21.72
C TYR A 133 19.00 -13.13 21.50
N SER A 134 18.98 -11.91 22.05
CA SER A 134 20.14 -11.00 21.95
C SER A 134 21.39 -11.61 22.60
N GLN A 135 21.24 -12.43 23.65
CA GLN A 135 22.37 -13.15 24.27
C GLN A 135 23.04 -14.16 23.34
N LYS A 136 22.38 -14.60 22.24
CA LYS A 136 23.02 -15.46 21.23
C LYS A 136 24.14 -14.74 20.49
N TYR A 137 24.05 -13.42 20.32
CA TYR A 137 25.10 -12.64 19.65
C TYR A 137 26.39 -12.55 20.47
N ALA A 138 26.32 -12.73 21.80
CA ALA A 138 27.49 -12.85 22.65
C ALA A 138 28.22 -14.20 22.51
N LYS A 139 27.56 -15.22 21.95
CA LYS A 139 28.17 -16.54 21.65
C LYS A 139 28.60 -16.56 20.19
N ALA A 140 29.90 -16.46 19.95
CA ALA A 140 30.46 -16.43 18.60
C ALA A 140 30.00 -17.64 17.77
N GLY A 141 29.52 -17.40 16.55
CA GLY A 141 29.26 -18.41 15.54
C GLY A 141 27.82 -18.98 15.47
N GLU A 142 26.95 -18.78 16.47
CA GLU A 142 25.59 -19.35 16.40
C GLU A 142 24.76 -18.72 15.27
N ILE A 143 24.77 -17.38 15.17
CA ILE A 143 24.07 -16.63 14.13
C ILE A 143 24.65 -16.92 12.74
N ASP A 144 25.98 -16.98 12.62
CA ASP A 144 26.64 -17.29 11.35
C ASP A 144 26.33 -18.71 10.87
N THR A 145 26.19 -19.67 11.79
CA THR A 145 25.75 -21.03 11.47
C THR A 145 24.31 -21.06 10.95
N GLU A 146 23.41 -20.29 11.57
CA GLU A 146 22.03 -20.16 11.10
C GLU A 146 21.95 -19.49 9.71
N LEU A 147 22.77 -18.47 9.44
CA LEU A 147 22.87 -17.83 8.12
C LEU A 147 23.48 -18.77 7.07
N ALA A 148 24.54 -19.51 7.41
CA ALA A 148 25.13 -20.51 6.53
C ALA A 148 24.13 -21.63 6.16
N ARG A 149 23.26 -22.00 7.09
CA ARG A 149 22.16 -22.95 6.83
C ARG A 149 21.16 -22.39 5.81
N ILE A 150 20.85 -21.09 5.86
CA ILE A 150 20.00 -20.45 4.85
C ILE A 150 20.71 -20.50 3.49
N THR A 151 21.97 -20.10 3.42
CA THR A 151 22.77 -20.11 2.19
C THR A 151 22.82 -21.50 1.54
N LYS A 152 23.00 -22.56 2.34
CA LYS A 152 23.16 -23.93 1.83
C LYS A 152 21.87 -24.56 1.30
N TYR A 153 20.73 -24.34 1.98
CA TYR A 153 19.52 -25.14 1.74
C TYR A 153 18.33 -24.36 1.19
N CYS A 154 18.33 -23.02 1.23
CA CYS A 154 17.16 -22.24 0.85
C CYS A 154 17.19 -21.83 -0.62
N SER A 155 16.03 -21.89 -1.27
CA SER A 155 15.82 -21.39 -2.63
C SER A 155 15.30 -19.96 -2.64
N THR A 156 14.71 -19.49 -1.54
CA THR A 156 14.19 -18.13 -1.42
C THR A 156 14.60 -17.50 -0.10
N VAL A 157 15.00 -16.24 -0.16
CA VAL A 157 15.39 -15.43 1.00
C VAL A 157 14.44 -14.25 1.11
N ARG A 158 13.92 -14.02 2.32
CA ARG A 158 13.08 -12.86 2.63
C ARG A 158 13.60 -12.15 3.85
N VAL A 159 13.66 -10.83 3.81
CA VAL A 159 13.97 -10.04 4.98
C VAL A 159 12.73 -9.71 5.78
N LEU A 160 12.88 -9.69 7.09
CA LEU A 160 11.90 -9.18 8.04
C LEU A 160 12.15 -7.70 8.20
N VAL A 161 11.16 -6.90 7.83
CA VAL A 161 11.21 -5.45 7.97
C VAL A 161 10.09 -4.98 8.87
N HIS A 162 10.31 -3.85 9.54
CA HIS A 162 9.24 -3.15 10.22
C HIS A 162 9.16 -1.67 9.88
N THR A 163 7.93 -1.16 9.90
CA THR A 163 7.68 0.28 9.75
C THR A 163 8.10 1.04 10.99
N GLN A 164 8.56 2.28 10.85
CA GLN A 164 8.74 3.23 11.95
C GLN A 164 7.48 4.09 12.11
N ILE A 165 6.49 3.57 12.84
CA ILE A 165 5.15 4.19 12.85
C ILE A 165 5.11 5.50 13.65
N ARG A 166 6.02 5.70 14.62
CA ARG A 166 6.08 6.96 15.39
C ARG A 166 6.54 8.15 14.55
N LYS A 167 7.21 7.92 13.41
CA LYS A 167 7.55 8.95 12.43
C LYS A 167 6.32 9.47 11.66
N THR A 168 5.16 8.81 11.79
CA THR A 168 3.89 9.24 11.18
C THR A 168 3.01 9.97 12.19
N PRO A 169 2.05 10.81 11.77
CA PRO A 169 1.10 11.47 12.67
C PRO A 169 0.05 10.53 13.29
N LEU A 170 0.26 9.21 13.23
CA LEU A 170 -0.67 8.20 13.73
C LEU A 170 -0.49 7.96 15.23
N THR A 171 -1.61 7.73 15.93
CA THR A 171 -1.59 7.41 17.37
C THR A 171 -1.06 6.00 17.67
N GLN A 172 -1.07 5.11 16.67
CA GLN A 172 -0.60 3.74 16.83
C GLN A 172 0.92 3.70 17.01
N LYS A 173 1.40 3.17 18.14
CA LYS A 173 2.84 3.00 18.45
C LYS A 173 3.42 1.63 18.03
N LYS A 174 2.57 0.73 17.53
CA LYS A 174 2.90 -0.68 17.24
C LYS A 174 3.32 -0.83 15.78
N ALA A 175 4.60 -1.07 15.51
CA ALA A 175 5.14 -1.21 14.15
C ALA A 175 4.55 -2.41 13.40
N HIS A 176 4.36 -2.28 12.09
CA HIS A 176 3.96 -3.40 11.23
C HIS A 176 5.19 -4.18 10.79
N LEU A 177 5.24 -5.48 11.11
CA LEU A 177 6.32 -6.41 10.73
C LEU A 177 5.92 -7.21 9.49
N ALA A 178 6.64 -7.08 8.37
CA ALA A 178 6.39 -7.85 7.16
C ALA A 178 7.64 -8.59 6.67
N GLU A 179 7.42 -9.68 5.93
CA GLU A 179 8.44 -10.27 5.08
C GLU A 179 8.43 -9.59 3.72
N ILE A 180 9.61 -9.28 3.20
CA ILE A 180 9.83 -8.79 1.84
C ILE A 180 10.87 -9.69 1.18
N GLN A 181 10.56 -10.20 0.00
CA GLN A 181 11.47 -11.08 -0.73
C GLN A 181 12.62 -10.28 -1.35
N LEU A 182 13.83 -10.81 -1.24
CA LEU A 182 14.99 -10.34 -1.98
C LEU A 182 15.07 -11.06 -3.33
N ASN A 183 15.14 -10.28 -4.39
CA ASN A 183 15.38 -10.77 -5.75
C ASN A 183 16.72 -10.22 -6.24
N GLY A 184 17.34 -10.89 -7.22
CA GLY A 184 18.68 -10.54 -7.70
C GLY A 184 19.79 -11.36 -7.05
N GLY A 185 20.91 -11.54 -7.76
CA GLY A 185 22.09 -12.26 -7.29
C GLY A 185 21.87 -13.73 -6.92
N SER A 186 22.91 -14.34 -6.37
CA SER A 186 22.86 -15.68 -5.79
C SER A 186 22.18 -15.69 -4.41
N ILE A 187 21.89 -16.87 -3.87
CA ILE A 187 21.35 -16.99 -2.51
C ILE A 187 22.35 -16.47 -1.47
N ALA A 188 23.65 -16.69 -1.68
CA ALA A 188 24.69 -16.16 -0.81
C ALA A 188 24.69 -14.63 -0.79
N ASP A 189 24.59 -13.99 -1.96
CA ASP A 189 24.52 -12.53 -2.07
C ASP A 189 23.30 -11.98 -1.35
N LYS A 190 22.15 -12.66 -1.43
CA LYS A 190 20.93 -12.26 -0.71
C LYS A 190 21.07 -12.37 0.80
N VAL A 191 21.72 -13.42 1.29
CA VAL A 191 21.96 -13.61 2.73
C VAL A 191 22.95 -12.56 3.23
N GLN A 192 24.01 -12.29 2.47
CA GLN A 192 25.00 -11.27 2.79
C GLN A 192 24.36 -9.88 2.82
N TRP A 193 23.58 -9.53 1.79
CA TRP A 193 22.81 -8.28 1.75
C TRP A 193 21.93 -8.15 2.99
N ALA A 194 21.21 -9.22 3.37
CA ALA A 194 20.35 -9.21 4.55
C ALA A 194 21.16 -8.95 5.84
N LYS A 195 22.30 -9.62 6.02
CA LYS A 195 23.19 -9.45 7.19
C LYS A 195 23.72 -8.01 7.28
N GLU A 196 24.19 -7.46 6.17
CA GLU A 196 24.71 -6.09 6.11
C GLU A 196 23.65 -5.02 6.41
N HIS A 197 22.38 -5.33 6.15
CA HIS A 197 21.26 -4.41 6.37
C HIS A 197 20.58 -4.60 7.73
N PHE A 198 20.98 -5.55 8.56
CA PHE A 198 20.42 -5.67 9.91
C PHE A 198 20.55 -4.36 10.69
N GLU A 199 19.44 -3.95 11.31
CA GLU A 199 19.27 -2.74 12.12
C GLU A 199 19.38 -1.42 11.33
N LYS A 200 19.67 -1.50 10.02
CA LYS A 200 19.71 -0.34 9.14
C LYS A 200 18.32 0.00 8.61
N THR A 201 18.16 1.28 8.29
CA THR A 201 16.98 1.81 7.62
C THR A 201 17.11 1.65 6.11
N VAL A 202 15.97 1.41 5.46
CA VAL A 202 15.82 1.35 4.01
C VAL A 202 14.76 2.37 3.61
N SER A 203 15.16 3.30 2.77
CA SER A 203 14.31 4.36 2.22
C SER A 203 13.55 3.85 0.98
N VAL A 204 12.49 4.56 0.62
CA VAL A 204 11.57 4.09 -0.42
C VAL A 204 12.14 4.20 -1.84
N ASP A 205 13.00 5.19 -2.08
CA ASP A 205 13.71 5.43 -3.34
C ASP A 205 14.73 4.34 -3.69
N SER A 206 15.26 3.63 -2.69
CA SER A 206 16.09 2.44 -2.92
C SER A 206 15.29 1.26 -3.49
N VAL A 207 13.96 1.31 -3.41
CA VAL A 207 13.06 0.24 -3.85
C VAL A 207 12.31 0.61 -5.12
N PHE A 208 11.76 1.82 -5.17
CA PHE A 208 10.90 2.27 -6.26
C PHE A 208 11.45 3.52 -6.93
N GLU A 209 11.34 3.55 -8.25
CA GLU A 209 11.77 4.68 -9.07
C GLU A 209 10.58 5.53 -9.53
N GLN A 210 10.86 6.80 -9.85
CA GLN A 210 9.89 7.62 -10.56
C GLN A 210 9.57 6.97 -11.91
N ASN A 211 8.32 7.08 -12.36
CA ASN A 211 7.82 6.46 -13.58
C ASN A 211 7.79 4.92 -13.55
N GLU A 212 8.06 4.26 -12.43
CA GLU A 212 7.82 2.82 -12.30
C GLU A 212 6.32 2.52 -12.19
N MET A 213 5.92 1.32 -12.62
CA MET A 213 4.59 0.75 -12.38
C MET A 213 4.65 -0.19 -11.18
N ILE A 214 3.78 0.06 -10.21
CA ILE A 214 3.75 -0.69 -8.95
C ILE A 214 2.34 -1.16 -8.61
N ASP A 215 2.25 -2.12 -7.70
CA ASP A 215 1.00 -2.65 -7.20
C ASP A 215 0.76 -2.20 -5.75
N ALA A 216 -0.47 -1.77 -5.46
CA ALA A 216 -0.91 -1.38 -4.13
C ALA A 216 -1.78 -2.48 -3.50
N ILE A 217 -1.27 -3.12 -2.46
CA ILE A 217 -1.93 -4.21 -1.75
C ILE A 217 -2.43 -3.70 -0.40
N ALA A 218 -3.74 -3.71 -0.20
CA ALA A 218 -4.35 -3.22 1.03
C ALA A 218 -5.73 -3.82 1.31
N VAL A 219 -6.26 -3.52 2.48
CA VAL A 219 -7.64 -3.83 2.85
C VAL A 219 -8.54 -2.65 2.47
N THR A 220 -9.67 -2.90 1.81
CA THR A 220 -10.62 -1.85 1.40
C THR A 220 -11.33 -1.20 2.60
N LYS A 221 -11.92 -0.01 2.42
CA LYS A 221 -12.78 0.60 3.45
C LYS A 221 -13.90 -0.37 3.83
N GLY A 222 -14.20 -0.49 5.11
CA GLY A 222 -15.30 -1.31 5.59
C GLY A 222 -16.61 -0.56 5.45
N HIS A 223 -17.66 -1.24 4.99
CA HIS A 223 -19.01 -0.69 4.90
C HIS A 223 -20.04 -1.50 5.71
N GLY A 224 -19.60 -2.52 6.46
CA GLY A 224 -20.46 -3.33 7.32
C GLY A 224 -21.34 -4.30 6.53
N PHE A 225 -22.48 -4.64 7.12
CA PHE A 225 -23.52 -5.46 6.50
C PHE A 225 -24.33 -4.62 5.53
N GLU A 226 -24.41 -5.04 4.27
CA GLU A 226 -25.01 -4.27 3.19
C GLU A 226 -26.00 -5.12 2.40
N GLY A 227 -27.08 -4.46 1.95
CA GLY A 227 -28.10 -5.07 1.11
C GLY A 227 -27.56 -5.48 -0.27
N VAL A 228 -28.29 -6.35 -0.96
CA VAL A 228 -27.87 -6.93 -2.23
C VAL A 228 -27.61 -5.88 -3.33
N THR A 229 -28.44 -4.83 -3.39
CA THR A 229 -28.28 -3.72 -4.34
C THR A 229 -26.91 -3.05 -4.24
N HIS A 230 -26.50 -2.63 -3.04
CA HIS A 230 -25.24 -1.90 -2.88
C HIS A 230 -24.02 -2.83 -2.79
N ARG A 231 -24.23 -4.07 -2.32
CA ARG A 231 -23.19 -5.09 -2.28
C ARG A 231 -22.82 -5.57 -3.68
N TRP A 232 -23.79 -5.88 -4.53
CA TRP A 232 -23.60 -6.56 -5.82
C TRP A 232 -23.94 -5.71 -7.05
N GLY A 233 -24.52 -4.52 -6.87
CA GLY A 233 -24.95 -3.67 -7.97
C GLY A 233 -26.20 -4.18 -8.69
N THR A 234 -27.04 -4.98 -8.02
CA THR A 234 -28.28 -5.50 -8.64
C THR A 234 -29.27 -4.36 -8.90
N LYS A 235 -30.01 -4.44 -10.01
CA LYS A 235 -31.09 -3.50 -10.31
C LYS A 235 -32.15 -3.53 -9.19
N LYS A 236 -32.67 -2.36 -8.82
CA LYS A 236 -33.80 -2.27 -7.88
C LYS A 236 -35.09 -2.72 -8.58
N LEU A 237 -35.96 -3.37 -7.84
CA LEU A 237 -37.29 -3.76 -8.34
C LEU A 237 -38.20 -2.52 -8.49
N PRO A 238 -39.31 -2.62 -9.25
CA PRO A 238 -40.27 -1.52 -9.39
C PRO A 238 -40.75 -0.98 -8.04
N ARG A 239 -41.05 0.32 -7.99
CA ARG A 239 -41.46 1.03 -6.76
C ARG A 239 -42.64 0.36 -6.04
N LYS A 240 -43.59 -0.19 -6.79
CA LYS A 240 -44.80 -0.86 -6.29
C LYS A 240 -44.58 -2.28 -5.75
N THR A 241 -43.34 -2.76 -5.70
CA THR A 241 -43.06 -4.13 -5.22
C THR A 241 -43.36 -4.27 -3.73
N HIS A 242 -44.26 -5.19 -3.39
CA HIS A 242 -44.57 -5.53 -2.01
C HIS A 242 -43.36 -6.15 -1.28
N ARG A 243 -43.21 -5.86 0.02
CA ARG A 243 -42.06 -6.26 0.87
C ARG A 243 -40.71 -5.70 0.38
N GLY A 244 -40.71 -4.51 -0.22
CA GLY A 244 -39.51 -3.72 -0.53
C GLY A 244 -38.87 -3.99 -1.90
N SER A 245 -38.24 -2.95 -2.45
CA SER A 245 -37.67 -2.94 -3.81
C SER A 245 -36.16 -3.20 -3.87
N ARG A 246 -35.45 -3.18 -2.74
CA ARG A 246 -33.97 -3.34 -2.65
C ARG A 246 -33.56 -4.79 -2.37
N LYS A 247 -34.17 -5.72 -3.09
CA LYS A 247 -33.95 -7.17 -2.99
C LYS A 247 -33.78 -7.79 -4.38
N VAL A 248 -33.32 -9.03 -4.43
CA VAL A 248 -33.40 -9.86 -5.63
C VAL A 248 -34.74 -10.60 -5.60
N ALA A 249 -35.46 -10.60 -6.72
CA ALA A 249 -36.78 -11.23 -6.79
C ALA A 249 -36.71 -12.77 -6.82
N CYS A 250 -35.91 -13.32 -7.72
CA CYS A 250 -35.70 -14.77 -7.87
C CYS A 250 -34.32 -15.17 -7.34
N ILE A 251 -34.27 -16.04 -6.33
CA ILE A 251 -33.02 -16.55 -5.72
C ILE A 251 -32.52 -17.87 -6.33
N GLY A 252 -33.24 -18.42 -7.30
CA GLY A 252 -32.97 -19.70 -7.95
C GLY A 252 -34.21 -20.26 -8.64
N ALA A 253 -34.01 -21.17 -9.59
CA ALA A 253 -35.09 -22.01 -10.10
C ALA A 253 -35.51 -23.05 -9.04
N TRP A 254 -36.57 -23.81 -9.31
CA TRP A 254 -37.01 -24.90 -8.41
C TRP A 254 -35.92 -25.96 -8.25
N HIS A 255 -35.36 -26.42 -9.36
CA HIS A 255 -34.27 -27.39 -9.39
C HIS A 255 -32.97 -26.68 -9.82
N PRO A 256 -31.84 -26.87 -9.11
CA PRO A 256 -31.66 -27.70 -7.92
C PRO A 256 -32.30 -27.10 -6.65
N ALA A 257 -32.71 -27.94 -5.70
CA ALA A 257 -33.42 -27.57 -4.47
C ALA A 257 -32.53 -26.91 -3.39
N HIS A 258 -31.63 -26.02 -3.81
CA HIS A 258 -30.81 -25.19 -2.93
C HIS A 258 -30.43 -23.88 -3.61
N VAL A 259 -30.13 -22.86 -2.81
CA VAL A 259 -29.66 -21.58 -3.36
C VAL A 259 -28.20 -21.72 -3.76
N SER A 260 -27.90 -21.51 -5.04
CA SER A 260 -26.52 -21.50 -5.53
C SER A 260 -25.70 -20.39 -4.86
N TRP A 261 -24.46 -20.71 -4.47
CA TRP A 261 -23.49 -19.75 -3.91
C TRP A 261 -23.19 -18.57 -4.84
N SER A 262 -23.49 -18.73 -6.13
CA SER A 262 -23.28 -17.74 -7.17
C SER A 262 -24.36 -16.65 -7.22
N VAL A 263 -25.45 -16.81 -6.45
CA VAL A 263 -26.56 -15.86 -6.36
C VAL A 263 -26.21 -14.70 -5.44
N ALA A 264 -26.50 -13.48 -5.88
CA ALA A 264 -26.24 -12.28 -5.11
C ALA A 264 -27.11 -12.25 -3.83
N ARG A 265 -26.47 -12.17 -2.66
CA ARG A 265 -27.13 -12.06 -1.34
C ARG A 265 -26.60 -10.87 -0.55
N ALA A 266 -27.38 -10.37 0.40
CA ALA A 266 -26.93 -9.39 1.39
C ALA A 266 -25.78 -9.93 2.27
N GLY A 267 -25.01 -9.06 2.90
CA GLY A 267 -23.92 -9.44 3.78
C GLY A 267 -22.78 -8.43 3.81
N GLN A 268 -21.62 -8.84 4.33
CA GLN A 268 -20.46 -7.96 4.45
C GLN A 268 -20.05 -7.33 3.10
N ARG A 269 -19.83 -6.02 3.11
CA ARG A 269 -19.21 -5.25 2.03
C ARG A 269 -18.02 -4.44 2.54
N GLY A 270 -16.94 -4.48 1.80
CA GLY A 270 -15.71 -3.79 2.18
C GLY A 270 -14.95 -4.51 3.30
N TYR A 271 -13.80 -3.95 3.67
CA TYR A 271 -12.79 -4.62 4.49
C TYR A 271 -12.28 -5.92 3.85
N HIS A 272 -12.16 -5.95 2.53
CA HIS A 272 -11.61 -7.08 1.78
C HIS A 272 -10.14 -6.82 1.44
N HIS A 273 -9.31 -7.87 1.38
CA HIS A 273 -7.96 -7.76 0.82
C HIS A 273 -8.04 -7.59 -0.70
N ARG A 274 -7.32 -6.61 -1.24
CA ARG A 274 -7.23 -6.33 -2.69
C ARG A 274 -5.79 -6.05 -3.06
N THR A 275 -5.43 -6.51 -4.25
CA THR A 275 -4.21 -6.13 -4.96
C THR A 275 -4.68 -5.26 -6.11
N SER A 276 -4.42 -3.96 -6.04
CA SER A 276 -4.68 -3.03 -7.13
C SER A 276 -3.39 -2.91 -7.92
N ILE A 277 -3.41 -3.33 -9.17
CA ILE A 277 -2.21 -3.45 -10.00
C ILE A 277 -2.00 -2.21 -10.87
N ASN A 278 -0.77 -2.01 -11.34
CA ASN A 278 -0.44 -1.04 -12.39
C ASN A 278 -0.72 0.44 -12.02
N HIS A 279 -0.29 0.85 -10.83
CA HIS A 279 -0.23 2.25 -10.43
C HIS A 279 1.11 2.86 -10.84
N LYS A 280 1.08 3.91 -11.64
CA LYS A 280 2.26 4.68 -12.01
C LYS A 280 2.74 5.52 -10.82
N VAL A 281 4.04 5.48 -10.54
CA VAL A 281 4.71 6.39 -9.61
C VAL A 281 4.95 7.72 -10.33
N TYR A 282 4.29 8.78 -9.88
CA TYR A 282 4.49 10.13 -10.43
C TYR A 282 5.66 10.86 -9.79
N ARG A 283 5.88 10.63 -8.50
CA ARG A 283 7.00 11.23 -7.77
C ARG A 283 7.33 10.38 -6.57
N VAL A 284 8.63 10.28 -6.28
CA VAL A 284 9.16 9.85 -4.99
C VAL A 284 9.73 11.11 -4.34
N GLY A 285 9.12 11.57 -3.26
CA GLY A 285 9.55 12.77 -2.55
C GLY A 285 10.33 12.44 -1.30
N LYS A 286 11.30 13.28 -0.96
CA LYS A 286 12.17 13.13 0.20
C LYS A 286 11.68 13.89 1.42
N ALA A 287 11.94 13.35 2.60
CA ALA A 287 11.73 14.03 3.87
C ALA A 287 12.55 15.33 3.93
N GLY A 288 11.97 16.37 4.53
CA GLY A 288 12.65 17.66 4.71
C GLY A 288 12.74 18.55 3.46
N ASP A 289 12.37 18.05 2.28
CA ASP A 289 12.33 18.87 1.06
C ASP A 289 11.14 19.85 1.08
N GLU A 290 11.46 21.13 1.29
CA GLU A 290 10.52 22.26 1.27
C GLU A 290 9.85 22.46 -0.09
N SER A 291 10.44 21.92 -1.16
CA SER A 291 9.95 21.96 -2.54
C SER A 291 9.27 20.67 -3.00
N SER A 292 9.04 19.71 -2.08
CA SER A 292 8.51 18.39 -2.42
C SER A 292 7.15 18.38 -3.12
N GLY A 293 6.33 19.42 -2.91
CA GLY A 293 5.05 19.64 -3.59
C GLY A 293 5.14 20.60 -4.78
N ALA A 294 6.29 21.23 -5.02
CA ALA A 294 6.52 22.15 -6.13
C ALA A 294 7.00 21.41 -7.40
N THR A 295 6.96 22.10 -8.53
CA THR A 295 7.51 21.65 -9.82
C THR A 295 8.39 22.76 -10.39
N ASP A 296 9.12 22.49 -11.46
CA ASP A 296 9.96 23.49 -12.12
C ASP A 296 9.16 24.69 -12.66
N PHE A 297 7.85 24.55 -12.78
CA PHE A 297 6.91 25.59 -13.22
C PHE A 297 6.37 26.44 -12.06
N ASP A 298 6.47 25.95 -10.81
CA ASP A 298 6.00 26.69 -9.64
C ASP A 298 7.07 27.71 -9.20
N ARG A 299 6.67 28.98 -9.04
CA ARG A 299 7.58 30.04 -8.55
C ARG A 299 7.81 29.99 -7.03
N THR A 300 6.92 29.32 -6.30
CA THR A 300 6.93 29.27 -4.84
C THR A 300 7.24 27.86 -4.36
N LYS A 301 8.11 27.75 -3.35
CA LYS A 301 8.31 26.49 -2.63
C LYS A 301 7.01 26.10 -1.92
N LYS A 302 6.61 24.85 -2.06
CA LYS A 302 5.48 24.24 -1.36
C LYS A 302 5.78 22.77 -1.11
N THR A 303 5.38 22.29 0.06
CA THR A 303 5.49 20.87 0.41
C THR A 303 4.26 20.11 -0.07
N ILE A 304 4.35 18.77 -0.13
CA ILE A 304 3.20 17.94 -0.54
C ILE A 304 2.00 18.03 0.41
N THR A 305 2.21 18.50 1.64
CA THR A 305 1.15 18.63 2.64
C THR A 305 0.25 19.81 2.28
N PRO A 306 -1.06 19.59 2.03
CA PRO A 306 -1.95 20.69 1.68
C PRO A 306 -2.14 21.64 2.87
N MET A 307 -2.57 22.88 2.60
CA MET A 307 -2.86 23.85 3.67
C MET A 307 -3.83 23.27 4.71
N GLY A 308 -3.45 23.34 5.99
CA GLY A 308 -4.21 22.76 7.10
C GLY A 308 -4.05 21.24 7.27
N GLY A 309 -3.15 20.62 6.51
CA GLY A 309 -2.84 19.19 6.58
C GLY A 309 -3.83 18.31 5.81
N PHE A 310 -3.44 17.05 5.59
CA PHE A 310 -4.35 16.08 4.99
C PHE A 310 -5.51 15.75 5.95
N VAL A 311 -6.74 15.85 5.45
CA VAL A 311 -7.96 15.61 6.24
C VAL A 311 -7.93 14.24 6.89
N LYS A 312 -8.04 14.22 8.22
CA LYS A 312 -7.98 13.02 9.08
C LYS A 312 -6.64 12.28 9.06
N TYR A 313 -5.59 12.80 8.44
CA TYR A 313 -4.22 12.26 8.51
C TYR A 313 -3.31 13.16 9.34
N GLY A 314 -3.16 14.42 8.93
CA GLY A 314 -2.15 15.35 9.42
C GLY A 314 -1.12 15.69 8.35
N GLU A 315 0.08 16.05 8.79
CA GLU A 315 1.21 16.43 7.93
C GLU A 315 1.99 15.19 7.46
N VAL A 316 2.55 15.26 6.26
CA VAL A 316 3.51 14.27 5.73
C VAL A 316 4.91 14.86 5.89
N LYS A 317 5.71 14.30 6.80
CA LYS A 317 7.08 14.76 7.11
C LYS A 317 8.17 13.81 6.62
N ASN A 318 7.81 12.58 6.29
CA ASN A 318 8.74 11.57 5.80
C ASN A 318 8.78 11.57 4.27
N ASP A 319 9.64 10.72 3.71
CA ASP A 319 9.58 10.34 2.31
C ASP A 319 8.15 9.91 1.94
N PHE A 320 7.73 10.17 0.71
CA PHE A 320 6.41 9.78 0.22
C PHE A 320 6.45 9.32 -1.24
N ILE A 321 5.42 8.59 -1.62
CA ILE A 321 5.15 8.27 -3.01
C ILE A 321 3.83 8.91 -3.44
N LEU A 322 3.86 9.57 -4.60
CA LEU A 322 2.69 10.06 -5.31
C LEU A 322 2.28 9.07 -6.39
N LEU A 323 1.13 8.43 -6.22
CA LEU A 323 0.63 7.39 -7.13
C LEU A 323 -0.52 7.89 -7.99
N LYS A 324 -0.54 7.44 -9.26
CA LYS A 324 -1.67 7.66 -10.15
C LYS A 324 -2.97 7.08 -9.58
N GLY A 325 -3.99 7.92 -9.55
CA GLY A 325 -5.36 7.55 -9.23
C GLY A 325 -5.57 7.24 -7.75
N SER A 326 -6.54 6.35 -7.48
CA SER A 326 -6.91 5.94 -6.13
C SER A 326 -6.39 4.55 -5.80
N ILE A 327 -5.87 4.36 -4.58
CA ILE A 327 -5.48 3.05 -4.05
C ILE A 327 -6.48 2.53 -3.00
N PRO A 328 -6.56 1.21 -2.76
CA PRO A 328 -7.53 0.64 -1.82
C PRO A 328 -7.35 1.12 -0.37
N GLY A 329 -8.47 1.33 0.30
CA GLY A 329 -8.50 1.67 1.73
C GLY A 329 -8.73 3.17 2.01
N PRO A 330 -9.15 3.51 3.24
CA PRO A 330 -9.22 4.87 3.75
C PRO A 330 -7.81 5.37 4.10
N VAL A 331 -7.77 6.67 4.38
CA VAL A 331 -6.64 7.37 4.98
C VAL A 331 -6.18 6.68 6.29
N LYS A 332 -4.89 6.80 6.64
CA LYS A 332 -4.18 6.12 7.74
C LYS A 332 -3.95 4.62 7.55
N ARG A 333 -4.45 4.01 6.48
CA ARG A 333 -4.28 2.58 6.26
C ARG A 333 -2.84 2.25 5.83
N VAL A 334 -2.26 1.23 6.44
CA VAL A 334 -1.03 0.61 5.94
C VAL A 334 -1.29 -0.04 4.58
N ILE A 335 -0.45 0.31 3.61
CA ILE A 335 -0.45 -0.18 2.24
C ILE A 335 0.86 -0.92 2.03
N THR A 336 0.80 -2.11 1.45
CA THR A 336 1.99 -2.80 0.95
C THR A 336 2.13 -2.47 -0.52
N LEU A 337 3.14 -1.69 -0.86
CA LEU A 337 3.53 -1.39 -2.22
C LEU A 337 4.45 -2.50 -2.70
N ARG A 338 4.21 -3.07 -3.88
CA ARG A 338 5.01 -4.17 -4.44
C ARG A 338 5.39 -3.80 -5.87
N LYS A 339 6.60 -4.16 -6.31
CA LYS A 339 6.93 -4.13 -7.74
C LYS A 339 5.93 -4.97 -8.53
N SER A 340 5.60 -4.56 -9.75
CA SER A 340 4.64 -5.29 -10.56
C SER A 340 5.12 -6.71 -10.85
N LEU A 341 4.18 -7.68 -10.84
CA LEU A 341 4.51 -9.09 -11.13
C LEU A 341 4.91 -9.31 -12.59
N TYR A 342 4.33 -8.51 -13.47
CA TYR A 342 4.60 -8.49 -14.90
C TYR A 342 4.96 -7.06 -15.22
N GLY A 343 6.16 -6.80 -15.74
CA GLY A 343 6.55 -5.47 -16.20
C GLY A 343 5.68 -5.09 -17.40
N PRO A 344 4.72 -4.15 -17.26
CA PRO A 344 3.86 -3.79 -18.36
C PRO A 344 4.71 -3.05 -19.41
N LYS A 345 4.67 -3.54 -20.65
CA LYS A 345 5.43 -3.00 -21.80
C LYS A 345 4.60 -2.04 -22.66
N ASP A 346 3.38 -1.73 -22.24
CA ASP A 346 2.54 -0.81 -23.00
C ASP A 346 3.06 0.63 -22.89
N ARG A 347 2.77 1.44 -23.91
CA ARG A 347 3.23 2.84 -23.99
C ARG A 347 2.81 3.67 -22.78
N ARG A 348 1.65 3.38 -22.18
CA ARG A 348 1.17 4.10 -20.98
C ARG A 348 1.98 3.73 -19.73
N ALA A 349 2.45 2.49 -19.63
CA ALA A 349 3.34 2.06 -18.56
C ALA A 349 4.74 2.64 -18.69
N LEU A 350 5.29 2.76 -19.91
CA LEU A 350 6.66 3.25 -20.15
C LEU A 350 6.75 4.79 -20.26
N GLU A 351 5.62 5.48 -20.29
CA GLU A 351 5.54 6.93 -20.42
C GLU A 351 6.31 7.67 -19.31
N GLN A 352 7.19 8.59 -19.69
CA GLN A 352 7.86 9.47 -18.73
C GLN A 352 6.91 10.57 -18.27
N VAL A 353 6.79 10.76 -16.96
CA VAL A 353 5.86 11.75 -16.40
C VAL A 353 6.63 13.02 -16.04
N ASN A 354 6.30 14.11 -16.72
CA ASN A 354 6.68 15.47 -16.33
C ASN A 354 5.51 16.16 -15.63
N LEU A 355 5.67 16.46 -14.34
CA LEU A 355 4.64 17.12 -13.53
C LEU A 355 4.76 18.65 -13.68
N LYS A 356 3.66 19.30 -14.05
CA LYS A 356 3.57 20.77 -14.18
C LYS A 356 3.00 21.44 -12.94
N TRP A 357 2.17 20.74 -12.18
CA TRP A 357 1.57 21.30 -10.98
C TRP A 357 1.09 20.19 -10.06
N ILE A 358 1.22 20.42 -8.76
CA ILE A 358 0.60 19.61 -7.71
C ILE A 358 -0.24 20.55 -6.85
N ASP A 359 -1.50 20.19 -6.64
CA ASP A 359 -2.41 20.99 -5.82
C ASP A 359 -2.10 20.81 -4.32
N THR A 360 -1.73 21.90 -3.66
CA THR A 360 -1.51 21.98 -2.20
C THR A 360 -2.58 22.81 -1.50
N ALA A 361 -3.66 23.19 -2.20
CA ALA A 361 -4.78 23.85 -1.56
C ALA A 361 -5.42 22.98 -0.47
N SER A 362 -6.04 23.65 0.50
CA SER A 362 -6.75 22.97 1.59
C SER A 362 -7.82 22.03 1.05
N LYS A 363 -7.74 20.78 1.52
CA LYS A 363 -8.75 19.74 1.25
C LYS A 363 -9.85 19.70 2.30
N PHE A 364 -9.74 20.52 3.34
CA PHE A 364 -10.79 20.70 4.34
C PHE A 364 -11.69 21.87 3.93
N GLY A 365 -12.65 21.57 3.06
CA GLY A 365 -13.49 22.58 2.40
C GLY A 365 -13.03 22.81 0.95
N LYS A 366 -13.31 24.02 0.43
CA LYS A 366 -12.92 24.43 -0.93
C LYS A 366 -11.72 25.38 -0.85
N GLY A 367 -10.50 24.83 -0.80
CA GLY A 367 -9.28 25.63 -0.80
C GLY A 367 -9.09 26.40 -2.09
N ARG A 368 -8.75 27.70 -2.00
CA ARG A 368 -8.44 28.56 -3.15
C ARG A 368 -6.95 28.90 -3.27
N PHE A 369 -6.25 28.97 -2.14
CA PHE A 369 -4.83 29.31 -2.08
C PHE A 369 -3.99 28.05 -1.97
N GLN A 370 -2.82 28.05 -2.60
CA GLN A 370 -1.84 26.95 -2.57
C GLN A 370 -0.92 27.04 -1.37
N THR A 371 -0.63 28.26 -0.89
CA THR A 371 0.28 28.49 0.23
C THR A 371 -0.31 29.46 1.26
N PRO A 372 0.14 29.41 2.53
CA PRO A 372 -0.22 30.42 3.53
C PRO A 372 0.18 31.83 3.12
N ALA A 373 1.33 32.00 2.46
CA ALA A 373 1.82 33.28 1.99
C ALA A 373 0.90 33.90 0.92
N GLU A 374 0.44 33.09 -0.05
CA GLU A 374 -0.55 33.52 -1.05
C GLU A 374 -1.86 33.96 -0.40
N LYS A 375 -2.34 33.20 0.60
CA LYS A 375 -3.54 33.58 1.36
C LYS A 375 -3.37 34.90 2.10
N HIS A 376 -2.21 35.10 2.74
CA HIS A 376 -1.91 36.34 3.46
C HIS A 376 -1.82 37.52 2.49
N ALA A 377 -1.12 37.37 1.36
CA ALA A 377 -1.02 38.40 0.33
C ALA A 377 -2.40 38.81 -0.23
N PHE A 378 -3.31 37.85 -0.40
CA PHE A 378 -4.66 38.13 -0.87
C PHE A 378 -5.55 38.82 0.18
N LEU A 379 -5.49 38.38 1.44
CA LEU A 379 -6.37 38.90 2.50
C LEU A 379 -5.85 40.19 3.16
N GLY A 380 -4.56 40.48 3.01
CA GLY A 380 -3.90 41.58 3.71
C GLY A 380 -3.82 41.35 5.23
N THR A 381 -3.48 42.42 5.95
CA THR A 381 -3.40 42.41 7.42
C THR A 381 -4.80 42.25 8.01
N LEU A 382 -5.03 41.16 8.75
CA LEU A 382 -6.28 40.90 9.44
C LEU A 382 -6.20 41.38 10.89
N LYS A 383 -7.36 41.55 11.55
CA LYS A 383 -7.43 41.97 12.96
C LYS A 383 -6.57 41.11 13.90
N LYS A 384 -6.45 39.81 13.64
CA LYS A 384 -5.64 38.88 14.43
C LYS A 384 -4.11 39.09 14.27
N ASP A 385 -3.69 39.82 13.24
CA ASP A 385 -2.29 40.08 12.91
C ASP A 385 -1.82 41.45 13.46
N LEU A 386 -2.72 42.24 14.08
CA LEU A 386 -2.46 43.57 14.64
C LEU A 386 -2.08 43.57 16.14
N ASN A 387 -2.07 42.40 16.78
CA ASN A 387 -1.82 42.25 18.23
C ASN A 387 -0.55 41.46 18.52
#